data_AF-A0A0Q5WHB6-F1
#
_entry.id   AF-A0A0Q5WHB6-F1
#
_cell.length_a   1.000
_cell.length_b   1.000
_cell.length_c   1.000
_cell.angle_alpha   90.00
_cell.angle_beta   90.00
_cell.angle_gamma   90.00
#
_symmetry.space_group_name_H-M   'P 1'
#
loop_
_entity.id
_entity.type
_entity.pdbx_description
1 polymer ?
#
loop_
_entity_poly.entity_id
_entity_poly.type
_entity_poly.pdbx_seq_one_letter_code
_entity_poly.pdbx_strand_id
1 'polypeptide(L)'
;MDDGRRGALPADTVCPAGPDRGPTEQETPVPDLVTVQLDDADALAGQLGGLGAELAAEGSATRGEGARLGQALSGPAGEHLAATGLGWGGLVESLAARTQDLATVLTGAVASYRAVDALVSERVGAGPHAAIAR
;
A
#
# COMPACT_ATOMS: atom_id res chain seq x y z
N MET A 1 -52.53 -41.66 -23.91
CA MET A 1 -52.79 -41.93 -22.49
C MET A 1 -52.09 -40.82 -21.74
N ASP A 2 -52.58 -39.59 -21.68
CA ASP A 2 -53.90 -39.04 -21.39
C ASP A 2 -54.60 -39.57 -20.13
N ASP A 3 -55.17 -38.56 -19.45
CA ASP A 3 -56.08 -38.53 -18.31
C ASP A 3 -55.49 -38.73 -16.91
N GLY A 4 -55.72 -37.87 -15.90
CA GLY A 4 -56.57 -36.69 -15.83
C GLY A 4 -56.94 -36.35 -14.37
N ARG A 5 -57.24 -35.06 -14.14
CA ARG A 5 -57.96 -34.43 -13.00
C ARG A 5 -57.23 -34.28 -11.66
N ARG A 6 -56.95 -33.05 -11.19
CA ARG A 6 -57.81 -31.96 -10.66
C ARG A 6 -58.38 -32.22 -9.25
N GLY A 7 -58.02 -31.33 -8.32
CA GLY A 7 -58.69 -31.07 -7.03
C GLY A 7 -57.76 -30.21 -6.17
N ALA A 8 -57.83 -28.88 -6.26
CA ALA A 8 -58.68 -27.98 -5.46
C ALA A 8 -57.92 -27.40 -4.25
N LEU A 9 -57.70 -26.08 -4.29
CA LEU A 9 -57.27 -25.24 -3.16
C LEU A 9 -58.41 -25.11 -2.13
N PRO A 10 -58.07 -24.89 -0.86
CA PRO A 10 -58.48 -23.64 -0.21
C PRO A 10 -57.28 -22.98 0.50
N ALA A 11 -57.02 -21.70 0.24
CA ALA A 11 -57.55 -20.53 0.94
C ALA A 11 -56.80 -20.22 2.24
N ASP A 12 -56.27 -18.99 2.26
CA ASP A 12 -55.96 -18.15 3.40
C ASP A 12 -55.06 -18.71 4.50
N THR A 13 -53.83 -18.20 4.56
CA THR A 13 -53.33 -17.59 5.79
C THR A 13 -52.32 -16.49 5.44
N VAL A 14 -52.77 -15.27 5.70
CA VAL A 14 -51.99 -14.05 5.84
C VAL A 14 -50.86 -14.24 6.86
N CYS A 15 -49.68 -13.70 6.55
CA CYS A 15 -48.49 -13.63 7.42
C CYS A 15 -48.80 -13.15 8.85
N PRO A 16 -47.92 -13.50 9.81
CA PRO A 16 -47.32 -12.47 10.64
C PRO A 16 -45.86 -12.27 10.27
N ALA A 17 -45.50 -10.99 10.21
CA ALA A 17 -44.20 -10.43 9.90
C ALA A 17 -43.07 -11.17 10.65
N GLY A 18 -42.07 -11.62 9.89
CA GLY A 18 -40.75 -11.91 10.46
C GLY A 18 -40.19 -10.63 11.08
N PRO A 19 -39.35 -10.74 12.12
CA PRO A 19 -38.81 -9.57 12.80
C PRO A 19 -38.08 -8.69 11.79
N ASP A 20 -38.52 -7.44 11.77
CA ASP A 20 -37.86 -6.31 11.14
C ASP A 20 -36.38 -6.33 11.52
N ARG A 21 -35.55 -6.84 10.60
CA ARG A 21 -34.12 -6.56 10.66
C ARG A 21 -34.01 -5.12 10.19
N GLY A 22 -34.14 -4.21 11.14
CA GLY A 22 -33.78 -2.82 10.97
C GLY A 22 -32.39 -2.72 10.31
N PRO A 23 -32.12 -1.63 9.57
CA PRO A 23 -30.86 -1.50 8.87
C PRO A 23 -29.74 -1.76 9.87
N THR A 24 -28.96 -2.82 9.62
CA THR A 24 -27.68 -2.99 10.29
C THR A 24 -26.96 -1.68 10.04
N GLU A 25 -26.79 -0.90 11.10
CA GLU A 25 -25.76 0.12 11.15
C GLU A 25 -24.49 -0.64 10.79
N GLN A 26 -24.13 -0.58 9.51
CA GLN A 26 -22.79 -0.87 9.06
C GLN A 26 -21.99 0.23 9.72
N GLU A 27 -21.62 -0.01 10.97
CA GLU A 27 -20.53 0.64 11.64
C GLU A 27 -19.35 0.37 10.72
N THR A 28 -19.13 1.29 9.77
CA THR A 28 -17.86 1.39 9.06
C THR A 28 -16.84 1.36 10.17
N PRO A 29 -16.00 0.31 10.27
CA PRO A 29 -15.04 0.25 11.35
C PRO A 29 -14.28 1.56 11.30
N VAL A 30 -14.44 2.37 12.35
CA VAL A 30 -13.64 3.58 12.52
C VAL A 30 -12.22 3.10 12.30
N PRO A 31 -11.51 3.62 11.27
CA PRO A 31 -10.17 3.15 10.99
C PRO A 31 -9.43 3.24 12.32
N ASP A 32 -8.94 2.08 12.78
CA ASP A 32 -8.14 1.98 13.99
C ASP A 32 -7.15 3.13 13.89
N LEU A 33 -7.28 4.12 14.77
CA LEU A 33 -6.52 5.36 14.68
C LEU A 33 -5.09 4.95 15.00
N VAL A 34 -4.38 4.49 13.97
CA VAL A 34 -2.97 4.22 14.04
C VAL A 34 -2.39 5.55 14.45
N THR A 35 -1.94 5.62 15.70
CA THR A 35 -1.10 6.70 16.18
C THR A 35 0.22 6.54 15.43
N VAL A 36 0.24 6.92 14.16
CA VAL A 36 1.44 6.97 13.35
C VAL A 36 2.28 8.07 13.96
N GLN A 37 3.40 7.69 14.54
CA GLN A 37 4.45 8.64 14.85
C GLN A 37 5.00 9.12 13.51
N LEU A 38 4.54 10.29 13.07
CA LEU A 38 4.90 10.83 11.75
C LEU A 38 6.41 11.03 11.61
N ASP A 39 7.12 11.24 12.72
CA ASP A 39 8.57 11.33 12.75
C ASP A 39 9.24 9.96 12.52
N ASP A 40 8.69 8.88 13.07
CA ASP A 40 9.18 7.51 12.81
C ASP A 40 8.91 7.11 11.36
N ALA A 41 7.76 7.54 10.80
CA ALA A 41 7.43 7.33 9.40
C ALA A 41 8.37 8.10 8.45
N ASP A 42 8.71 9.35 8.79
CA ASP A 42 9.68 10.15 8.04
C ASP A 42 11.09 9.56 8.12
N ALA A 43 11.49 9.10 9.31
CA ALA A 43 12.76 8.39 9.52
C ALA A 43 12.83 7.09 8.71
N LEU A 44 11.74 6.32 8.68
CA LEU A 44 11.64 5.11 7.87
C LEU A 44 11.71 5.43 6.37
N ALA A 45 11.06 6.50 5.90
CA ALA A 45 11.16 6.94 4.51
C ALA A 45 12.63 7.27 4.16
N GLY A 46 13.35 7.96 5.04
CA GLY A 46 14.78 8.22 4.88
C GLY A 46 15.62 6.95 4.81
N GLN A 47 15.36 5.98 5.70
CA GLN A 47 16.04 4.67 5.69
C GLN A 47 15.78 3.90 4.40
N LEU A 48 14.54 3.87 3.91
CA LEU A 48 14.18 3.24 2.65
C LEU A 48 14.87 3.95 1.46
N GLY A 49 14.92 5.28 1.47
CA GLY A 49 15.66 6.04 0.46
C GLY A 49 17.15 5.68 0.43
N GLY A 50 17.79 5.60 1.61
CA GLY A 50 19.18 5.19 1.76
C GLY A 50 19.43 3.75 1.28
N LEU A 51 18.61 2.80 1.75
CA LEU A 51 18.69 1.40 1.32
C LEU A 51 18.49 1.26 -0.19
N GLY A 52 17.54 1.99 -0.77
CA GLY A 52 17.33 2.01 -2.22
C GLY A 52 18.56 2.50 -2.98
N ALA A 53 19.26 3.53 -2.48
CA ALA A 53 20.49 4.02 -3.08
C ALA A 53 21.64 3.00 -2.97
N GLU A 54 21.80 2.35 -1.82
CA GLU A 54 22.80 1.28 -1.62
C GLU A 54 22.56 0.10 -2.56
N LEU A 55 21.31 -0.35 -2.68
CA LEU A 55 20.94 -1.42 -3.60
C LEU A 55 21.19 -1.03 -5.06
N ALA A 56 20.87 0.20 -5.46
CA ALA A 56 21.15 0.66 -6.83
C ALA A 56 22.65 0.62 -7.15
N ALA A 57 23.50 1.04 -6.20
CA ALA A 57 24.94 0.97 -6.34
C ALA A 57 25.44 -0.48 -6.44
N GLU A 58 24.92 -1.38 -5.59
CA GLU A 58 25.27 -2.80 -5.61
C GLU A 58 24.84 -3.49 -6.91
N GLY A 59 23.64 -3.21 -7.42
CA GLY A 59 23.16 -3.74 -8.68
C GLY A 59 24.01 -3.28 -9.87
N SER A 60 24.44 -2.03 -9.87
CA SER A 60 25.38 -1.50 -10.87
C SER A 60 26.76 -2.15 -10.77
N ALA A 61 27.30 -2.32 -9.56
CA ALA A 61 28.58 -2.96 -9.31
C ALA A 61 28.57 -4.43 -9.75
N THR A 62 27.54 -5.18 -9.37
CA THR A 62 27.31 -6.58 -9.76
C THR A 62 27.32 -6.73 -11.28
N ARG A 63 26.60 -5.86 -12.01
CA ARG A 63 26.56 -5.92 -13.47
C ARG A 63 27.93 -5.64 -14.08
N GLY A 64 28.61 -4.62 -13.58
CA GLY A 64 29.95 -4.26 -14.01
C GLY A 64 30.95 -5.40 -13.80
N GLU A 65 30.91 -6.04 -12.63
CA GLU A 65 31.79 -7.15 -12.30
C GLU A 65 31.49 -8.40 -13.12
N GLY A 66 30.20 -8.73 -13.32
CA GLY A 66 29.81 -9.83 -14.20
C GLY A 66 30.28 -9.64 -15.64
N ALA A 67 30.16 -8.41 -16.18
CA ALA A 67 30.70 -8.08 -17.50
C ALA A 67 32.24 -8.20 -17.55
N ARG A 68 32.93 -7.70 -16.52
CA ARG A 68 34.40 -7.77 -16.42
C ARG A 68 34.91 -9.21 -16.34
N LEU A 69 34.32 -10.03 -15.48
CA LEU A 69 34.66 -11.45 -15.34
C LEU A 69 34.29 -12.25 -16.59
N GLY A 70 33.17 -11.91 -17.24
CA GLY A 70 32.76 -12.49 -18.50
C GLY A 70 33.76 -12.23 -19.64
N GLN A 71 34.41 -11.06 -19.66
CA GLN A 71 35.48 -10.75 -20.60
C GLN A 71 36.81 -11.45 -20.26
N ALA A 72 37.08 -11.69 -18.97
CA ALA A 72 38.30 -12.34 -18.50
C ALA A 72 38.29 -13.86 -18.77
N LEU A 73 37.12 -14.49 -18.82
CA LEU A 73 36.95 -15.93 -19.02
C LEU A 73 36.49 -16.22 -20.46
N SER A 74 37.19 -17.13 -21.13
CA SER A 74 36.82 -17.53 -22.49
C SER A 74 35.74 -18.60 -22.51
N GLY A 75 34.89 -18.56 -23.53
CA GLY A 75 33.89 -19.59 -23.80
C GLY A 75 32.67 -19.54 -22.88
N PRO A 76 31.94 -20.67 -22.77
CA PRO A 76 30.61 -20.70 -22.13
C PRO A 76 30.58 -20.21 -20.67
N ALA A 77 31.68 -20.36 -19.94
CA ALA A 77 31.78 -19.88 -18.56
C ALA A 77 31.74 -18.35 -18.47
N GLY A 78 32.43 -17.65 -19.39
CA GLY A 78 32.40 -16.19 -19.45
C GLY A 78 31.04 -15.65 -19.86
N GLU A 79 30.41 -16.29 -20.86
CA GLU A 79 29.04 -15.98 -21.29
C GLU A 79 28.04 -16.14 -20.14
N HIS A 80 28.14 -17.23 -19.37
CA HIS A 80 27.26 -17.48 -18.23
C HIS A 80 27.46 -16.47 -17.10
N LEU A 81 28.70 -16.10 -16.79
CA LEU A 81 28.99 -15.08 -15.77
C LEU A 81 28.49 -13.69 -16.17
N ALA A 82 28.68 -13.28 -17.43
CA ALA A 82 28.15 -12.02 -17.93
C ALA A 82 26.62 -11.98 -17.85
N ALA A 83 25.95 -13.05 -18.29
CA ALA A 83 24.49 -13.17 -18.20
C ALA A 83 24.00 -13.17 -16.75
N THR A 84 24.70 -13.85 -15.84
CA THR A 84 24.35 -13.90 -14.42
C THR A 84 24.50 -12.53 -13.76
N GLY A 85 25.60 -11.81 -14.03
CA GLY A 85 25.78 -10.45 -13.49
C GLY A 85 24.75 -9.45 -14.03
N LEU A 86 24.38 -9.56 -15.31
CA LEU A 86 23.28 -8.77 -15.89
C LEU A 86 21.94 -9.08 -15.21
N GLY A 87 21.60 -10.36 -15.06
CA GLY A 87 20.35 -10.79 -14.45
C GLY A 87 20.25 -10.41 -12.97
N TRP A 88 21.28 -10.72 -12.18
CA TRP A 88 21.30 -10.39 -10.76
C TRP A 88 21.31 -8.87 -10.53
N GLY A 89 22.17 -8.13 -11.25
CA GLY A 89 22.22 -6.67 -11.15
C GLY A 89 20.88 -6.01 -11.48
N GLY A 90 20.16 -6.52 -12.49
CA GLY A 90 18.83 -6.04 -12.84
C GLY A 90 17.75 -6.32 -11.79
N LEU A 91 17.79 -7.48 -11.13
CA LEU A 91 16.88 -7.79 -10.02
C LEU A 91 17.14 -6.87 -8.82
N VAL A 92 18.42 -6.65 -8.48
CA VAL A 92 18.81 -5.76 -7.38
C VAL A 92 18.38 -4.31 -7.66
N GLU A 93 18.56 -3.83 -8.89
CA GLU A 93 18.08 -2.49 -9.29
C GLU A 93 16.55 -2.37 -9.28
N SER A 94 15.83 -3.44 -9.64
CA SER A 94 14.36 -3.44 -9.55
C SER A 94 13.90 -3.33 -8.09
N LEU A 95 14.59 -4.00 -7.16
CA LEU A 95 14.33 -3.88 -5.73
C LEU A 95 14.69 -2.48 -5.22
N ALA A 96 15.80 -1.90 -5.69
CA ALA A 96 16.22 -0.54 -5.38
C ALA A 96 15.13 0.48 -5.77
N ALA A 97 14.63 0.41 -7.02
CA ALA A 97 13.57 1.28 -7.51
C ALA A 97 12.29 1.13 -6.67
N ARG A 98 11.89 -0.11 -6.37
CA ARG A 98 10.71 -0.37 -5.52
C ARG A 98 10.85 0.23 -4.12
N THR A 99 12.05 0.19 -3.56
CA THR A 99 12.35 0.74 -2.23
C THR A 99 12.28 2.28 -2.25
N GLN A 100 12.78 2.91 -3.31
CA GLN A 100 12.68 4.36 -3.54
C GLN A 100 11.23 4.82 -3.76
N ASP A 101 10.42 4.05 -4.49
CA ASP A 101 9.00 4.33 -4.65
C ASP A 101 8.28 4.34 -3.30
N LEU A 102 8.55 3.35 -2.44
CA LEU A 102 7.97 3.27 -1.10
C LEU A 102 8.40 4.45 -0.22
N ALA A 103 9.68 4.84 -0.26
CA ALA A 103 10.16 6.04 0.41
C ALA A 103 9.39 7.29 -0.04
N THR A 104 9.23 7.46 -1.36
CA THR A 104 8.52 8.60 -1.96
C THR A 104 7.06 8.66 -1.52
N VAL A 105 6.36 7.52 -1.55
CA VAL A 105 4.97 7.42 -1.09
C VAL A 105 4.86 7.78 0.39
N LEU A 106 5.77 7.28 1.23
CA LEU A 106 5.74 7.54 2.67
C LEU A 106 6.01 9.01 3.00
N THR A 107 7.01 9.62 2.36
CA THR A 107 7.28 11.07 2.49
C THR A 107 6.07 11.90 2.06
N GLY A 108 5.43 11.54 0.94
CA GLY A 108 4.21 12.22 0.47
C GLY A 108 3.05 12.09 1.46
N ALA A 109 2.87 10.91 2.06
CA ALA A 109 1.85 10.69 3.07
C ALA A 109 2.10 11.53 4.33
N VAL A 110 3.33 11.52 4.87
CA VAL A 110 3.72 12.33 6.04
C VAL A 110 3.47 13.82 5.77
N ALA A 111 3.88 14.33 4.60
CA ALA A 111 3.64 15.72 4.23
C ALA A 111 2.15 16.06 4.17
N SER A 112 1.32 15.16 3.60
CA SER A 112 -0.13 15.34 3.56
C SER A 112 -0.75 15.37 4.96
N TYR A 113 -0.33 14.48 5.87
CA TYR A 113 -0.84 14.47 7.23
C TYR A 113 -0.48 15.75 7.99
N ARG A 114 0.77 16.21 7.89
CA ARG A 114 1.21 17.47 8.52
C ARG A 114 0.46 18.69 7.96
N ALA A 115 0.15 18.71 6.66
CA ALA A 115 -0.64 19.78 6.07
C ALA A 115 -2.08 19.81 6.60
N VAL A 116 -2.72 18.64 6.75
CA VAL A 116 -4.06 18.54 7.35
C VAL A 116 -4.04 18.97 8.82
N ASP A 117 -3.03 18.54 9.58
CA ASP A 117 -2.87 18.90 11.00
C ASP A 117 -2.70 20.42 11.19
N ALA A 118 -1.92 21.07 10.33
CA ALA A 118 -1.77 22.52 10.33
C ALA A 118 -3.11 23.24 10.06
N LEU A 119 -3.88 22.80 9.06
CA LEU A 119 -5.19 23.38 8.74
C LEU A 119 -6.20 23.23 9.89
N VAL A 120 -6.20 22.07 10.57
CA VAL A 120 -7.05 21.84 11.74
C VAL A 120 -6.61 22.74 12.90
N SER A 121 -5.30 22.82 13.17
CA SER A 121 -4.74 23.69 14.21
C SER A 121 -5.06 25.17 13.99
N GLU A 122 -4.95 25.66 12.75
CA GLU A 122 -5.35 27.02 12.37
C GLU A 122 -6.85 27.26 12.62
N ARG A 123 -7.71 26.32 12.23
CA ARG A 123 -9.16 26.45 12.41
C ARG A 123 -9.57 26.44 13.88
N VAL A 124 -8.96 25.59 14.70
CA VAL A 124 -9.22 25.51 16.16
C VAL A 124 -8.70 26.77 16.85
N GLY A 125 -7.49 27.23 16.52
CA GLY A 125 -6.92 28.46 17.07
C GLY A 125 -7.67 29.73 16.67
N ALA A 126 -8.30 29.75 15.50
CA ALA A 126 -9.15 30.85 15.02
C ALA A 126 -10.62 30.77 15.51
N GLY A 127 -10.96 29.78 16.34
CA GLY A 127 -12.30 29.61 16.88
C GLY A 127 -12.74 30.71 17.87
N PRO A 128 -14.04 30.76 18.24
CA PRO A 128 -14.63 31.84 19.05
C PRO A 128 -13.94 32.13 20.40
N HIS A 129 -13.12 31.20 20.91
CA HIS A 129 -12.37 31.36 22.16
C HIS A 129 -11.20 32.35 22.06
N ALA A 130 -10.67 32.62 20.86
CA ALA A 130 -9.63 33.63 20.66
C ALA A 130 -10.16 35.07 20.86
N ALA A 131 -11.47 35.29 20.69
CA ALA A 131 -12.11 36.60 20.87
C ALA A 131 -12.46 36.94 22.33
N ILE A 132 -12.46 35.94 23.23
CA ILE A 132 -12.84 36.12 24.64
C ILE A 132 -11.61 36.42 25.53
N ALA A 133 -10.40 36.17 25.02
CA ALA A 133 -9.14 36.38 25.75
C ALA A 133 -8.48 37.76 25.50
N ARG A 134 -9.19 38.73 24.89
CA ARG A 134 -8.70 40.09 24.62
C ARG A 134 -9.60 41.12 25.30
#